data_AF-A0A9P3AYL9-F1
#
_entry.id   AF-A0A9P3AYL9-F1
#
_cell.length_a   1.000
_cell.length_b   1.000
_cell.length_c   1.000
_cell.angle_alpha   90.00
_cell.angle_beta   90.00
_cell.angle_gamma   90.00
#
_symmetry.space_group_name_H-M   'P 1'
#
loop_
_entity.id
_entity.type
_entity.pdbx_description
1 polymer ?
#
loop_
_entity_poly.entity_id
_entity_poly.type
_entity_poly.pdbx_seq_one_letter_code
_entity_poly.pdbx_strand_id
1 'polypeptide(L)'
;MQSLPKPKPAVNIKMEKFCIQRKIIVAKKGRRYNAHMPTKPQPRRKITWRVRVLMAERGVRSVSELARRLEQAGVSISIAQLGRLIDGKTRSWNQEVIEGMLVVLDCELADLWRSEMA
;
A
#
# COMPACT_ATOMS: atom_id res chain seq x y z
N MET A 1 5.93 36.70 -35.26
CA MET A 1 6.93 35.68 -34.93
C MET A 1 6.82 35.38 -33.44
N GLN A 2 6.82 34.10 -33.11
CA GLN A 2 6.47 33.49 -31.82
C GLN A 2 7.55 33.71 -30.74
N SER A 3 7.11 33.75 -29.48
CA SER A 3 7.78 32.98 -28.42
C SER A 3 6.89 32.90 -27.17
N LEU A 4 6.24 31.75 -27.01
CA LEU A 4 5.66 31.29 -25.73
C LEU A 4 6.78 30.93 -24.73
N PRO A 5 6.55 31.12 -23.42
CA PRO A 5 7.49 30.67 -22.39
C PRO A 5 7.53 29.14 -22.30
N LYS A 6 8.76 28.61 -22.27
CA LYS A 6 9.07 27.17 -22.25
C LYS A 6 8.72 26.52 -20.90
N PRO A 7 8.22 25.26 -20.90
CA PRO A 7 7.95 24.49 -19.69
C PRO A 7 9.24 24.02 -18.98
N LYS A 8 9.19 23.99 -17.65
CA LYS A 8 10.26 23.51 -16.75
C LYS A 8 10.39 21.97 -16.80
N PRO A 9 11.60 21.44 -16.53
CA PRO A 9 11.95 20.06 -16.82
C PRO A 9 11.28 19.03 -15.91
N ALA A 10 10.95 17.89 -16.52
CA ALA A 10 10.48 16.67 -15.91
C ALA A 10 11.55 16.07 -14.97
N VAL A 11 11.16 15.81 -13.72
CA VAL A 11 11.95 14.97 -12.82
C VAL A 11 11.69 13.52 -13.19
N ASN A 12 12.75 12.88 -13.67
CA ASN A 12 12.83 11.50 -14.12
C ASN A 12 12.96 10.58 -12.91
N ILE A 13 11.85 9.99 -12.46
CA ILE A 13 11.88 8.89 -11.48
C ILE A 13 12.02 7.59 -12.25
N LYS A 14 13.26 7.13 -12.29
CA LYS A 14 13.70 5.86 -12.84
C LYS A 14 13.31 4.72 -11.88
N MET A 15 12.28 3.95 -12.23
CA MET A 15 12.09 2.59 -11.69
C MET A 15 11.77 1.62 -12.82
N GLU A 16 12.77 1.37 -13.65
CA GLU A 16 12.78 0.21 -14.53
C GLU A 16 13.15 -1.04 -13.72
N LYS A 17 12.15 -1.92 -13.60
CA LYS A 17 12.25 -3.35 -13.86
C LYS A 17 13.45 -4.05 -13.21
N PHE A 18 13.31 -4.40 -11.93
CA PHE A 18 14.14 -5.44 -11.36
C PHE A 18 13.76 -6.80 -11.98
N CYS A 19 14.61 -7.17 -12.92
CA CYS A 19 14.83 -8.48 -13.49
C CYS A 19 15.07 -9.52 -12.38
N ILE A 20 14.22 -10.55 -12.29
CA ILE A 20 14.71 -11.89 -11.99
C ILE A 20 14.31 -12.78 -13.17
N GLN A 21 15.19 -12.74 -14.17
CA GLN A 21 15.23 -13.69 -15.27
C GLN A 21 15.40 -15.11 -14.73
N ARG A 22 14.49 -15.98 -15.17
CA ARG A 22 14.73 -17.42 -15.30
C ARG A 22 16.10 -17.66 -15.94
N LYS A 23 17.02 -18.27 -15.19
CA LYS A 23 18.16 -19.01 -15.75
C LYS A 23 18.07 -20.45 -15.28
N ILE A 24 17.58 -21.29 -16.17
CA ILE A 24 17.77 -22.73 -16.18
C ILE A 24 19.21 -22.97 -16.63
N ILE A 25 20.09 -23.42 -15.75
CA ILE A 25 21.33 -24.10 -16.14
C ILE A 25 21.51 -25.29 -15.18
N VAL A 26 21.48 -26.48 -15.77
CA VAL A 26 21.75 -27.78 -15.16
C VAL A 26 23.25 -27.90 -14.92
N ALA A 27 23.68 -28.08 -13.67
CA ALA A 27 25.03 -28.50 -13.33
C ALA A 27 24.97 -29.77 -12.46
N LYS A 28 25.41 -30.86 -13.08
CA LYS A 28 25.40 -32.24 -12.59
C LYS A 28 26.63 -32.44 -11.69
N LYS A 29 26.46 -32.59 -10.37
CA LYS A 29 27.41 -33.33 -9.52
C LYS A 29 26.69 -33.90 -8.30
N GLY A 30 26.85 -35.20 -8.09
CA GLY A 30 25.97 -36.05 -7.30
C GLY A 30 25.76 -35.61 -5.86
N ARG A 31 24.50 -35.30 -5.54
CA ARG A 31 23.90 -35.58 -4.23
C ARG A 31 22.52 -36.17 -4.50
N ARG A 32 22.34 -37.42 -4.08
CA ARG A 32 21.04 -38.09 -4.07
C ARG A 32 20.12 -37.34 -3.12
N TYR A 33 19.22 -36.52 -3.64
CA TYR A 33 18.00 -36.13 -2.92
C TYR A 33 16.82 -36.73 -3.68
N ASN A 34 16.21 -37.72 -3.04
CA ASN A 34 15.01 -38.39 -3.50
C ASN A 34 13.78 -37.50 -3.24
N ALA A 35 12.84 -37.57 -4.18
CA ALA A 35 11.40 -37.26 -4.07
C ALA A 35 10.95 -35.79 -3.87
N HIS A 36 10.25 -35.29 -4.89
CA HIS A 36 9.16 -34.31 -4.87
C HIS A 36 8.79 -33.74 -3.50
N MET A 37 9.10 -32.46 -3.27
CA MET A 37 8.38 -31.66 -2.28
C MET A 37 7.16 -31.06 -2.99
N PRO A 38 5.91 -31.48 -2.70
CA PRO A 38 4.76 -30.66 -3.07
C PRO A 38 4.90 -29.38 -2.26
N THR A 39 5.19 -28.26 -2.91
CA THR A 39 5.07 -26.94 -2.28
C THR A 39 3.60 -26.75 -1.96
N LYS A 40 3.17 -27.19 -0.78
CA LYS A 40 1.82 -26.96 -0.29
C LYS A 40 1.60 -25.45 -0.38
N PRO A 41 0.58 -24.96 -1.12
CA PRO A 41 0.28 -23.54 -1.15
C PRO A 41 0.03 -23.11 0.29
N GLN A 42 0.87 -22.22 0.81
CA GLN A 42 0.71 -21.67 2.15
C GLN A 42 -0.72 -21.11 2.26
N PRO A 43 -1.44 -21.36 3.36
CA PRO A 43 -2.76 -20.80 3.56
C PRO A 43 -2.66 -19.28 3.42
N ARG A 44 -3.36 -18.74 2.41
CA ARG A 44 -3.31 -17.31 2.12
C ARG A 44 -4.04 -16.59 3.24
N ARG A 45 -3.29 -15.95 4.15
CA ARG A 45 -3.85 -15.11 5.20
C ARG A 45 -4.76 -14.05 4.57
N LYS A 46 -6.00 -13.96 5.06
CA LYS A 46 -6.94 -12.95 4.61
C LYS A 46 -6.63 -11.67 5.36
N ILE A 47 -6.23 -10.64 4.62
CA ILE A 47 -5.94 -9.33 5.19
C ILE A 47 -7.19 -8.46 5.01
N THR A 48 -7.76 -8.00 6.12
CA THR A 48 -8.94 -7.12 6.13
C THR A 48 -8.51 -5.70 6.51
N TRP A 49 -9.02 -4.73 5.75
CA TRP A 49 -8.84 -3.30 6.02
C TRP A 49 -9.83 -2.82 7.08
N ARG A 50 -9.34 -2.25 8.19
CA ARG A 50 -10.15 -1.91 9.39
C ARG A 50 -10.30 -0.42 9.65
N VAL A 51 -9.95 0.46 8.72
CA VAL A 51 -9.99 1.93 8.94
C VAL A 51 -11.36 2.44 9.38
N ARG A 52 -12.47 1.93 8.81
CA ARG A 52 -13.82 2.30 9.25
C ARG A 52 -14.08 2.02 10.74
N VAL A 53 -13.53 0.93 11.26
CA VAL A 53 -13.69 0.55 12.68
C VAL A 53 -12.87 1.51 13.54
N LEU A 54 -11.61 1.75 13.16
CA LEU A 54 -10.73 2.69 13.87
C LEU A 54 -11.28 4.12 13.87
N MET A 55 -11.87 4.57 12.76
CA MET A 55 -12.57 5.85 12.71
C MET A 55 -13.68 5.92 13.75
N ALA A 56 -14.52 4.88 13.86
CA ALA A 56 -15.59 4.84 14.86
C ALA A 56 -15.06 4.82 16.30
N GLU A 57 -14.03 4.02 16.58
CA GLU A 57 -13.36 3.93 17.89
C GLU A 57 -12.75 5.28 18.33
N ARG A 58 -12.21 6.05 17.38
CA ARG A 58 -11.61 7.38 17.62
C ARG A 58 -12.60 8.54 17.48
N GLY A 59 -13.89 8.24 17.34
CA GLY A 59 -14.96 9.24 17.26
C GLY A 59 -15.02 10.03 15.96
N VAL A 60 -14.35 9.57 14.90
CA VAL A 60 -14.41 10.15 13.55
C VAL A 60 -15.61 9.57 12.82
N ARG A 61 -16.66 10.38 12.62
CA ARG A 61 -17.94 9.88 12.09
C ARG A 61 -18.06 9.97 10.57
N SER A 62 -17.15 10.71 9.92
CA SER A 62 -17.23 10.95 8.48
C SER A 62 -15.86 11.03 7.81
N VAL A 63 -15.84 10.76 6.51
CA VAL A 63 -14.64 10.89 5.66
C VAL A 63 -14.16 12.34 5.60
N SER A 64 -15.08 13.30 5.53
CA SER A 64 -14.75 14.74 5.49
C SER A 64 -14.09 15.20 6.79
N GLU A 65 -14.52 14.67 7.93
CA GLU A 65 -13.88 14.95 9.21
C GLU A 65 -12.47 14.38 9.26
N LEU A 66 -12.25 13.16 8.77
CA LEU A 66 -10.91 12.58 8.67
C LEU A 66 -10.01 13.40 7.75
N ALA A 67 -10.52 13.82 6.59
CA ALA A 67 -9.77 14.66 5.65
C ALA A 67 -9.31 15.96 6.33
N ARG A 68 -10.19 16.62 7.10
CA ARG A 68 -9.85 17.85 7.81
C ARG A 68 -8.77 17.63 8.87
N ARG A 69 -8.80 16.51 9.59
CA ARG A 69 -7.75 16.16 10.56
C ARG A 69 -6.43 15.80 9.88
N LEU A 70 -6.47 15.15 8.72
CA LEU A 70 -5.28 14.87 7.91
C LEU A 70 -4.64 16.16 7.38
N GLU A 71 -5.44 17.13 6.92
CA GLU A 71 -4.94 18.45 6.51
C GLU A 71 -4.24 19.18 7.67
N GLN A 72 -4.78 19.08 8.89
CA GLN A 72 -4.15 19.62 10.10
C GLN A 72 -2.82 18.93 10.43
N ALA A 73 -2.68 17.65 10.08
CA ALA A 73 -1.43 16.89 10.19
C ALA A 73 -0.46 17.14 9.00
N GLY A 74 -0.80 18.03 8.06
CA GLY A 74 0.03 18.36 6.90
C GLY A 74 -0.18 17.47 5.68
N VAL A 75 -1.21 16.61 5.68
CA VAL A 75 -1.50 15.67 4.60
C VAL A 75 -2.72 16.12 3.81
N SER A 76 -2.50 16.54 2.56
CA SER A 76 -3.58 16.97 1.66
C SER A 76 -4.04 15.82 0.76
N ILE A 77 -5.30 15.40 0.90
CA ILE A 77 -5.93 14.37 0.05
C ILE A 77 -7.39 14.71 -0.27
N SER A 78 -7.83 14.45 -1.50
CA SER A 78 -9.23 14.64 -1.88
C SER A 78 -10.16 13.71 -1.09
N ILE A 79 -11.29 14.24 -0.60
CA ILE A 79 -12.34 13.49 0.11
C ILE A 79 -12.80 12.27 -0.70
N ALA A 80 -12.91 12.39 -2.03
CA ALA A 80 -13.31 11.28 -2.90
C ALA A 80 -12.27 10.15 -2.95
N GLN A 81 -10.98 10.51 -2.97
CA GLN A 81 -9.89 9.53 -2.92
C GLN A 81 -9.81 8.88 -1.54
N LEU A 82 -9.93 9.67 -0.49
CA LEU A 82 -9.94 9.21 0.89
C LEU A 82 -11.10 8.24 1.15
N GLY A 83 -12.31 8.55 0.67
CA GLY A 83 -13.47 7.66 0.79
C GLY A 83 -13.26 6.30 0.12
N ARG A 84 -12.68 6.28 -1.08
CA ARG A 84 -12.35 5.01 -1.78
C ARG A 84 -11.26 4.22 -1.05
N LEU A 85 -10.30 4.91 -0.46
CA LEU A 85 -9.24 4.30 0.35
C LEU A 85 -9.80 3.68 1.63
N ILE A 86 -10.66 4.41 2.36
CA ILE A 86 -11.34 3.91 3.56
C ILE A 86 -12.21 2.69 3.24
N ASP A 87 -12.91 2.70 2.11
CA ASP A 87 -13.74 1.58 1.65
C ASP A 87 -12.90 0.39 1.11
N GLY A 88 -11.56 0.50 1.07
CA GLY A 88 -10.68 -0.55 0.55
C GLY A 88 -10.79 -0.78 -0.97
N LYS A 89 -11.42 0.15 -1.71
CA LYS A 89 -11.58 0.09 -3.17
C LYS A 89 -10.31 0.51 -3.92
N THR A 90 -9.40 1.17 -3.23
CA THR A 90 -8.14 1.67 -3.78
C THR A 90 -7.00 0.71 -3.43
N ARG A 91 -6.16 0.37 -4.43
CA ARG A 91 -4.96 -0.47 -4.25
C ARG A 91 -3.65 0.32 -4.06
N SER A 92 -3.67 1.63 -4.32
CA SER A 92 -2.49 2.50 -4.25
C SER A 92 -2.76 3.64 -3.27
N TRP A 93 -1.89 3.75 -2.26
CA TRP A 93 -1.92 4.83 -1.28
C TRP A 93 -0.53 5.43 -1.17
N ASN A 94 -0.47 6.71 -0.84
CA ASN A 94 0.79 7.38 -0.52
C ASN A 94 1.18 7.04 0.92
N GLN A 95 2.48 6.88 1.17
CA GLN A 95 3.02 6.66 2.51
C GLN A 95 2.61 7.78 3.47
N GLU A 96 2.68 9.04 3.02
CA GLU A 96 2.29 10.22 3.81
C GLU A 96 0.84 10.14 4.30
N VAL A 97 -0.06 9.54 3.51
CA VAL A 97 -1.47 9.37 3.89
C VAL A 97 -1.61 8.34 5.00
N ILE A 98 -0.84 7.26 4.94
CA ILE A 98 -0.84 6.24 5.99
C ILE A 98 -0.24 6.83 7.27
N GLU A 99 0.90 7.51 7.20
CA GLU A 99 1.53 8.17 8.35
C GLU A 99 0.58 9.18 9.00
N GLY A 100 -0.08 10.02 8.20
CA GLY A 100 -1.11 10.94 8.69
C GLY A 100 -2.28 10.22 9.37
N MET A 101 -2.72 9.08 8.84
CA MET A 101 -3.76 8.27 9.48
C MET A 101 -3.31 7.70 10.82
N LEU A 102 -2.08 7.20 10.92
CA LEU A 102 -1.52 6.66 12.17
C LEU A 102 -1.48 7.75 13.25
N VAL A 103 -1.10 8.98 12.88
CA VAL A 103 -1.08 10.13 13.81
C VAL A 103 -2.49 10.58 14.19
N VAL A 104 -3.39 10.76 13.21
CA VAL A 104 -4.75 11.28 13.44
C VAL A 104 -5.65 10.29 14.17
N LEU A 105 -5.48 8.99 13.89
CA LEU A 105 -6.24 7.92 14.52
C LEU A 105 -5.50 7.31 15.71
N ASP A 106 -4.32 7.84 16.07
CA ASP A 106 -3.49 7.38 17.19
C ASP A 106 -3.35 5.85 17.21
N CYS A 107 -3.01 5.24 16.07
CA CYS A 107 -2.96 3.78 15.93
C CYS A 107 -1.68 3.31 15.26
N GLU A 108 -1.42 2.00 15.36
CA GLU A 108 -0.28 1.39 14.69
C GLU A 108 -0.67 0.82 13.32
N LEU A 109 0.33 0.56 12.49
CA LEU A 109 0.14 -0.05 11.17
C LEU A 109 -0.59 -1.40 11.27
N ALA A 110 -0.33 -2.17 12.34
CA ALA A 110 -0.99 -3.44 12.61
C ALA A 110 -2.49 -3.31 12.91
N ASP A 111 -2.95 -2.17 13.41
CA ASP A 111 -4.37 -1.95 13.70
C ASP A 111 -5.19 -1.76 12.42
N LEU A 112 -4.58 -1.12 11.42
CA LEU A 112 -5.18 -0.84 10.10
C LEU A 112 -5.45 -2.13 9.32
N TRP A 113 -4.54 -3.11 9.40
CA TRP A 113 -4.63 -4.39 8.71
C TRP A 113 -4.72 -5.56 9.69
N ARG A 114 -5.89 -6.19 9.77
CA ARG A 114 -6.03 -7.45 10.50
C ARG A 114 -5.81 -8.62 9.56
N SER A 115 -4.81 -9.45 9.86
CA SER A 115 -4.62 -10.75 9.21
C SER A 115 -5.39 -11.81 9.98
N GLU A 116 -6.38 -12.42 9.35
CA GLU A 116 -7.09 -13.57 9.89
C GLU A 116 -6.66 -14.84 9.13
N MET A 117 -6.51 -15.95 9.86
CA MET A 117 -6.30 -17.26 9.26
C MET A 117 -7.65 -17.76 8.78
N ALA A 118 -7.81 -17.89 7.46
CA ALA A 118 -8.99 -18.44 6.81
C ALA A 118 -8.68 -19.86 6.29
#